data_AF-A0A2Z4JUE8-F1
#
_entry.id   AF-A0A2Z4JUE8-F1
#
_cell.length_a   1.000
_cell.length_b   1.000
_cell.length_c   1.000
_cell.angle_alpha   90.00
_cell.angle_beta   90.00
_cell.angle_gamma   90.00
#
_symmetry.space_group_name_H-M   'P 1'
#
loop_
_entity.id
_entity.type
_entity.pdbx_description
1 polymer ?
#
loop_
_entity_poly.entity_id
_entity_poly.type
_entity_poly.pdbx_seq_one_letter_code
_entity_poly.pdbx_strand_id
1 'polypeptide(L)'
;MPTAFGTHNTNPLSQFPQAWDRASKIKLLVLDVDGVMTNGQVWIGADGKESLKAFDIQDGLGIKHLSQCDIPTAVITGRSSKMVLARCEELGIAHVHMGVNNKVQALNEVLKKMNLRHKDCAVMGDDWPDLAMMAKAGLKVSPAQGHQALKDVAHYVCSMKGGNGAVREVSDLILKAQNRYEELLRQALS
;
A
#
# COMPACT_ATOMS: atom_id res chain seq x y z
N MET A 1 7.97 24.81 -11.70
CA MET A 1 8.21 24.52 -10.27
C MET A 1 9.36 23.54 -10.19
N PRO A 2 10.42 23.80 -9.40
CA PRO A 2 11.59 22.95 -9.40
C PRO A 2 11.27 21.65 -8.65
N THR A 3 11.37 20.53 -9.35
CA THR A 3 11.18 19.18 -8.83
C THR A 3 12.44 18.76 -8.08
N ALA A 4 12.39 18.71 -6.75
CA ALA A 4 13.51 18.30 -5.90
C ALA A 4 13.84 16.80 -5.96
N PHE A 5 13.24 16.02 -6.86
CA PHE A 5 13.42 14.58 -6.92
C PHE A 5 13.56 14.12 -8.37
N GLY A 6 14.47 13.18 -8.59
CA GLY A 6 14.77 12.61 -9.91
C GLY A 6 13.58 11.91 -10.56
N THR A 7 13.80 11.34 -11.74
CA THR A 7 12.80 10.60 -12.50
C THR A 7 12.28 9.42 -11.68
N HIS A 8 11.10 9.57 -11.08
CA HIS A 8 10.38 8.43 -10.51
C HIS A 8 10.26 7.35 -11.60
N ASN A 9 10.46 6.08 -11.22
CA ASN A 9 10.14 4.91 -12.07
C ASN A 9 8.61 4.82 -12.21
N THR A 10 8.07 5.76 -12.97
CA THR A 10 6.69 5.79 -13.43
C THR A 10 6.69 5.14 -14.80
N ASN A 11 5.65 4.36 -15.08
CA ASN A 11 5.44 3.90 -16.45
C ASN A 11 5.42 5.15 -17.35
N PRO A 12 6.30 5.24 -18.35
CA PRO A 12 6.29 6.41 -19.23
C PRO A 12 5.01 6.31 -20.05
N LEU A 13 4.13 7.32 -20.02
CA LEU A 13 3.21 7.64 -21.13
C LEU A 13 2.36 8.88 -20.86
N SER A 14 2.23 9.69 -21.91
CA SER A 14 1.37 10.86 -22.11
C SER A 14 -0.15 10.62 -21.93
N GLN A 15 -0.57 9.42 -21.52
CA GLN A 15 -1.98 9.02 -21.44
C GLN A 15 -2.57 9.06 -20.02
N PHE A 16 -1.76 9.31 -18.99
CA PHE A 16 -2.21 9.35 -17.60
C PHE A 16 -1.48 10.43 -16.79
N PRO A 17 -2.12 11.03 -15.76
CA PRO A 17 -1.40 11.85 -14.79
C PRO A 17 -0.31 10.99 -14.13
N GLN A 18 0.86 11.59 -13.92
CA GLN A 18 2.00 10.91 -13.30
C GLN A 18 1.61 10.40 -11.89
N ALA A 19 2.36 9.45 -11.35
CA ALA A 19 2.10 8.89 -10.01
C ALA A 19 1.91 9.98 -8.94
N TRP A 20 2.67 11.07 -9.04
CA TRP A 20 2.55 12.25 -8.17
C TRP A 20 1.16 12.89 -8.20
N ASP A 21 0.62 13.18 -9.39
CA ASP A 21 -0.71 13.80 -9.57
C ASP A 21 -1.87 12.92 -9.08
N ARG A 22 -1.64 11.61 -9.07
CA ARG A 22 -2.58 10.63 -8.52
C ARG A 22 -2.48 10.57 -7.01
N ALA A 23 -1.25 10.53 -6.48
CA ALA A 23 -0.95 10.51 -5.06
C ALA A 23 -1.54 11.73 -4.31
N SER A 24 -1.59 12.90 -4.95
CA SER A 24 -2.20 14.12 -4.39
C SER A 24 -3.71 14.02 -4.12
N LYS A 25 -4.40 13.00 -4.66
CA LYS A 25 -5.86 12.82 -4.53
C LYS A 25 -6.25 11.68 -3.60
N ILE A 26 -5.28 10.97 -3.04
CA ILE A 26 -5.51 9.74 -2.27
C ILE A 26 -5.98 10.06 -0.86
N LYS A 27 -7.02 9.33 -0.43
CA LYS A 27 -7.65 9.41 0.89
C LYS A 27 -7.66 8.07 1.63
N LEU A 28 -7.21 7.00 0.97
CA LEU A 28 -7.14 5.66 1.53
C LEU A 28 -6.00 4.90 0.86
N LEU A 29 -5.11 4.31 1.67
CA LEU A 29 -4.13 3.33 1.19
C LEU A 29 -4.67 1.92 1.44
N VAL A 30 -4.73 1.08 0.41
CA VAL A 30 -5.17 -0.31 0.49
C VAL A 30 -3.99 -1.21 0.17
N LEU A 31 -3.69 -2.14 1.08
CA LEU A 31 -2.53 -3.01 1.00
C LEU A 31 -2.97 -4.47 0.89
N ASP A 32 -2.35 -5.22 -0.03
CA ASP A 32 -2.14 -6.65 0.19
C ASP A 32 -1.12 -6.85 1.34
N VAL A 33 -0.97 -8.09 1.80
CA VAL A 33 -0.03 -8.46 2.86
C VAL A 33 1.21 -9.15 2.30
N ASP A 34 1.05 -10.28 1.64
CA ASP A 34 2.14 -11.22 1.42
C ASP A 34 2.88 -10.87 0.14
N GLY A 35 4.06 -10.25 0.26
CA GLY A 35 4.78 -9.64 -0.86
C GLY A 35 4.65 -8.12 -0.92
N VAL A 36 3.79 -7.54 -0.07
CA VAL A 36 3.63 -6.09 0.11
C VAL A 36 4.06 -5.64 1.51
N MET A 37 3.31 -6.00 2.56
CA MET A 37 3.68 -5.74 3.96
C MET A 37 4.74 -6.71 4.47
N THR A 38 4.94 -7.83 3.78
CA THR A 38 5.96 -8.84 4.03
C THR A 38 6.78 -9.07 2.75
N ASN A 39 7.86 -9.84 2.86
CA ASN A 39 8.69 -10.20 1.71
C ASN A 39 8.10 -11.32 0.83
N GLY A 40 6.88 -11.80 1.13
CA GLY A 40 6.17 -12.86 0.40
C GLY A 40 6.50 -14.28 0.85
N GLN A 41 7.41 -14.47 1.81
CA GLN A 41 7.72 -15.80 2.34
C GLN A 41 6.70 -16.23 3.39
N VAL A 42 6.37 -17.53 3.38
CA VAL A 42 5.58 -18.19 4.42
C VAL A 42 6.45 -19.20 5.13
N TRP A 43 6.68 -18.98 6.42
CA TRP A 43 7.45 -19.89 7.25
C TRP A 43 6.50 -20.89 7.89
N ILE A 44 6.73 -22.18 7.64
CA ILE A 44 5.88 -23.28 8.11
C ILE A 44 6.63 -24.05 9.20
N GLY A 45 5.97 -24.23 10.35
CA GLY A 45 6.48 -25.00 11.47
C GLY A 45 6.38 -26.51 11.27
N ALA A 46 6.97 -27.27 12.19
CA ALA A 46 6.91 -28.74 12.16
C ALA A 46 5.48 -29.30 12.27
N ASP A 47 4.53 -28.51 12.78
CA ASP A 47 3.11 -28.86 12.85
C ASP A 47 2.32 -28.54 11.56
N GLY A 48 3.02 -28.09 10.51
CA GLY A 48 2.44 -27.74 9.21
C GLY A 48 1.71 -26.40 9.19
N LYS A 49 1.79 -25.58 10.25
CA LYS A 49 1.12 -24.28 10.34
C LYS A 49 2.08 -23.13 10.12
N GLU A 50 1.54 -21.96 9.76
CA GLU A 50 2.30 -20.71 9.70
C GLU A 50 2.91 -20.42 11.08
N SER A 51 4.24 -20.35 11.14
CA SER A 51 5.01 -20.17 12.38
C SER A 51 5.52 -18.74 12.54
N LEU A 52 5.81 -18.05 11.43
CA LEU A 52 6.36 -16.70 11.45
C LEU A 52 5.89 -15.88 10.25
N LYS A 53 5.63 -14.60 10.51
CA LYS A 53 5.44 -13.55 9.51
C LYS A 53 6.18 -12.31 9.97
N ALA A 54 7.10 -11.83 9.14
CA ALA A 54 7.91 -10.64 9.42
C ALA A 54 7.33 -9.41 8.73
N PHE A 55 7.30 -8.30 9.46
CA PHE A 55 6.85 -6.99 8.98
C PHE A 55 7.93 -5.95 9.24
N ASP A 56 7.99 -4.93 8.39
CA ASP A 56 8.95 -3.85 8.54
C ASP A 56 8.43 -2.74 9.49
N ILE A 57 9.35 -2.19 10.29
CA ILE A 57 9.04 -1.13 11.25
C ILE A 57 8.85 0.22 10.56
N GLN A 58 9.60 0.50 9.50
CA GLN A 58 9.49 1.77 8.77
C GLN A 58 8.18 1.82 7.96
N ASP A 59 7.76 0.69 7.39
CA ASP A 59 6.44 0.52 6.78
C ASP A 59 5.33 0.83 7.79
N GLY A 60 5.46 0.33 9.02
CA GLY A 60 4.54 0.65 10.12
C GLY A 60 4.49 2.15 10.45
N LEU A 61 5.64 2.82 10.49
CA LEU A 61 5.70 4.27 10.70
C LEU A 61 5.04 5.05 9.57
N GLY A 62 5.24 4.63 8.31
CA GLY A 62 4.57 5.23 7.15
C GLY A 62 3.04 5.18 7.26
N ILE A 63 2.50 4.03 7.67
CA ILE A 63 1.07 3.85 7.93
C ILE A 63 0.57 4.79 9.03
N LYS A 64 1.33 4.94 10.12
CA LYS A 64 0.98 5.87 11.21
C LYS A 64 1.00 7.33 10.75
N HIS A 65 2.01 7.74 9.98
CA HIS A 65 2.08 9.09 9.43
C HIS A 65 0.90 9.41 8.49
N LEU A 66 0.50 8.47 7.63
CA LEU A 66 -0.70 8.63 6.82
C LEU A 66 -1.95 8.80 7.69
N SER A 67 -2.10 7.99 8.73
CA SER A 67 -3.22 8.10 9.66
C SER A 67 -3.25 9.43 10.41
N GLN A 68 -2.11 10.00 10.78
CA GLN A 68 -2.02 11.34 11.40
C GLN A 68 -2.46 12.46 10.46
N CYS A 69 -2.45 12.21 9.16
CA CYS A 69 -2.91 13.13 8.11
C CYS A 69 -4.29 12.77 7.55
N ASP A 70 -5.10 12.01 8.30
CA ASP A 70 -6.45 11.59 7.92
C ASP A 70 -6.51 10.73 6.63
N ILE A 71 -5.42 10.02 6.32
CA ILE A 71 -5.34 9.04 5.23
C ILE A 71 -5.24 7.65 5.86
N PRO A 72 -6.38 7.02 6.23
CA PRO A 72 -6.35 5.68 6.81
C PRO A 72 -5.79 4.64 5.85
N THR A 73 -5.42 3.49 6.42
CA THR A 73 -5.01 2.30 5.67
C THR A 73 -6.08 1.20 5.81
N ALA A 74 -6.24 0.38 4.78
CA ALA A 74 -7.01 -0.87 4.80
C ALA A 74 -6.13 -2.02 4.32
N VAL A 75 -6.41 -3.23 4.81
CA VAL A 75 -5.73 -4.47 4.42
C VAL A 75 -6.73 -5.44 3.80
N ILE A 76 -6.40 -5.97 2.62
CA ILE A 76 -7.20 -6.96 1.91
C ILE A 76 -6.27 -8.09 1.44
N THR A 77 -6.40 -9.26 2.07
CA THR A 77 -5.57 -10.43 1.76
C THR A 77 -6.41 -11.69 1.53
N GLY A 78 -5.91 -12.56 0.65
CA GLY A 78 -6.51 -13.86 0.40
C GLY A 78 -6.25 -14.88 1.51
N ARG A 79 -5.26 -14.63 2.39
CA ARG A 79 -4.90 -15.53 3.48
C ARG A 79 -5.53 -15.07 4.79
N SER A 80 -5.77 -16.02 5.69
CA SER A 80 -6.20 -15.74 7.07
C SER A 80 -5.02 -15.97 8.01
N SER A 81 -4.64 -14.95 8.77
CA SER A 81 -3.49 -15.03 9.69
C SER A 81 -3.74 -14.20 10.95
N LYS A 82 -3.56 -14.82 12.12
CA LYS A 82 -3.63 -14.12 13.41
C LYS A 82 -2.49 -13.11 13.58
N MET A 83 -1.34 -13.35 12.94
CA MET A 83 -0.20 -12.45 12.99
C MET A 83 -0.49 -11.15 12.21
N VAL A 84 -1.21 -11.25 11.09
CA VAL A 84 -1.69 -10.09 10.34
C VAL A 84 -2.68 -9.27 11.15
N LEU A 85 -3.64 -9.92 11.82
CA LEU A 85 -4.58 -9.24 12.73
C LEU A 85 -3.86 -8.46 13.82
N ALA A 86 -2.95 -9.12 14.54
CA ALA A 86 -2.19 -8.49 15.63
C ALA A 86 -1.40 -7.27 15.14
N ARG A 87 -0.75 -7.38 13.97
CA ARG A 87 -0.02 -6.26 13.37
C ARG A 87 -0.94 -5.12 12.95
N CYS A 88 -2.09 -5.43 12.36
CA CYS A 88 -3.08 -4.41 11.97
C CYS A 88 -3.65 -3.67 13.20
N GLU A 89 -3.91 -4.40 14.30
CA GLU A 89 -4.36 -3.83 15.57
C GLU A 89 -3.33 -2.86 16.16
N GLU A 90 -2.06 -3.26 16.24
CA GLU A 90 -0.95 -2.40 16.67
C GLU A 90 -0.86 -1.12 15.81
N LEU A 91 -1.03 -1.27 14.50
CA LEU A 91 -0.99 -0.16 13.55
C LEU A 91 -2.28 0.69 13.55
N GLY A 92 -3.35 0.27 14.20
CA GLY A 92 -4.63 0.97 14.23
C GLY A 92 -5.39 0.90 12.90
N ILE A 93 -5.16 -0.15 12.11
CA ILE A 93 -5.83 -0.39 10.83
C ILE A 93 -7.22 -0.95 11.11
N ALA A 94 -8.26 -0.14 10.92
CA ALA A 94 -9.64 -0.52 11.22
C ALA A 94 -10.29 -1.44 10.16
N HIS A 95 -9.84 -1.36 8.92
CA HIS A 95 -10.43 -2.10 7.80
C HIS A 95 -9.54 -3.27 7.39
N VAL A 96 -9.75 -4.43 8.01
CA VAL A 96 -8.98 -5.65 7.76
C VAL A 96 -9.88 -6.75 7.20
N HIS A 97 -9.64 -7.14 5.95
CA HIS A 97 -10.37 -8.19 5.26
C HIS A 97 -9.41 -9.33 4.91
N MET A 98 -9.65 -10.51 5.46
CA MET A 98 -8.81 -11.70 5.30
C MET A 98 -9.60 -12.88 4.74
N GLY A 99 -8.91 -13.87 4.18
CA GLY A 99 -9.57 -15.01 3.54
C GLY A 99 -10.38 -14.60 2.31
N VAL A 100 -10.01 -13.49 1.67
CA VAL A 100 -10.79 -12.88 0.59
C VAL A 100 -10.45 -13.52 -0.76
N ASN A 101 -11.42 -14.19 -1.36
CA ASN A 101 -11.29 -14.71 -2.73
C ASN A 101 -11.53 -13.62 -3.79
N ASN A 102 -12.45 -12.69 -3.53
CA ASN A 102 -12.78 -11.58 -4.44
C ASN A 102 -12.35 -10.24 -3.84
N LYS A 103 -11.10 -9.84 -4.10
CA LYS A 103 -10.53 -8.59 -3.56
C LYS A 103 -11.25 -7.32 -4.05
N VAL A 104 -11.85 -7.35 -5.25
CA VAL A 104 -12.65 -6.22 -5.77
C VAL A 104 -13.90 -6.00 -4.93
N GLN A 105 -14.58 -7.08 -4.55
CA GLN A 105 -15.75 -6.98 -3.67
C GLN A 105 -15.37 -6.41 -2.31
N ALA A 106 -14.30 -6.92 -1.69
CA ALA A 106 -13.82 -6.40 -0.40
C ALA A 106 -13.45 -4.90 -0.50
N LEU A 107 -12.79 -4.48 -1.58
CA LEU A 107 -12.48 -3.07 -1.82
C LEU A 107 -13.77 -2.23 -1.90
N ASN A 108 -14.78 -2.69 -2.65
CA ASN A 108 -16.06 -1.99 -2.76
C ASN A 108 -16.75 -1.81 -1.40
N GLU A 109 -16.69 -2.82 -0.54
CA GLU A 109 -17.26 -2.75 0.81
C GLU A 109 -16.55 -1.70 1.68
N VAL A 110 -15.21 -1.66 1.65
CA VAL A 110 -14.41 -0.64 2.35
C VAL A 110 -14.76 0.76 1.84
N LEU A 111 -14.71 0.96 0.52
CA LEU A 111 -15.01 2.25 -0.10
C LEU A 111 -16.42 2.73 0.23
N LYS A 112 -17.41 1.83 0.21
CA LYS A 112 -18.80 2.13 0.58
C LYS A 112 -18.92 2.59 2.03
N LYS A 113 -18.28 1.88 2.97
CA LYS A 113 -18.28 2.25 4.40
C LYS A 113 -17.66 3.63 4.66
N MET A 114 -16.65 3.98 3.86
CA MET A 114 -15.91 5.23 3.97
C MET A 114 -16.47 6.37 3.12
N ASN A 115 -17.54 6.13 2.34
CA ASN A 115 -18.07 7.07 1.35
C ASN A 115 -16.99 7.58 0.36
N LEU A 116 -16.10 6.67 -0.06
CA LEU A 116 -15.03 6.95 -1.02
C LEU A 116 -15.33 6.30 -2.37
N ARG A 117 -14.69 6.80 -3.43
CA ARG A 117 -14.69 6.18 -4.75
C ARG A 117 -13.34 5.54 -5.02
N HIS A 118 -13.30 4.65 -5.99
CA HIS A 118 -12.05 3.99 -6.40
C HIS A 118 -10.92 4.97 -6.76
N LYS A 119 -11.23 6.13 -7.35
CA LYS A 119 -10.20 7.14 -7.67
C LYS A 119 -9.60 7.84 -6.44
N ASP A 120 -10.24 7.70 -5.29
CA ASP A 120 -9.81 8.29 -4.03
C ASP A 120 -8.89 7.30 -3.23
N CYS A 121 -8.65 6.07 -3.73
CA CYS A 121 -7.75 5.11 -3.07
C CYS A 121 -6.49 4.77 -3.88
N ALA A 122 -5.42 4.49 -3.16
CA ALA A 122 -4.22 3.82 -3.67
C ALA A 122 -4.32 2.34 -3.33
N VAL A 123 -3.96 1.47 -4.27
CA VAL A 123 -3.86 0.02 -4.06
C VAL A 123 -2.44 -0.42 -4.33
N MET A 124 -1.85 -1.14 -3.38
CA MET A 124 -0.56 -1.80 -3.51
C MET A 124 -0.73 -3.31 -3.45
N GLY A 125 -0.35 -3.98 -4.52
CA GLY A 125 -0.34 -5.45 -4.64
C GLY A 125 0.99 -5.91 -5.22
N ASP A 126 1.25 -7.22 -5.21
CA ASP A 126 2.48 -7.79 -5.78
C ASP A 126 2.23 -8.87 -6.84
N ASP A 127 1.04 -9.48 -6.92
CA ASP A 127 0.77 -10.58 -7.84
C ASP A 127 -0.67 -10.60 -8.43
N TRP A 128 -0.95 -11.53 -9.35
CA TRP A 128 -2.19 -11.60 -10.15
C TRP A 128 -3.51 -11.44 -9.38
N PRO A 129 -3.68 -12.00 -8.16
CA PRO A 129 -4.90 -11.80 -7.39
C PRO A 129 -5.24 -10.33 -7.11
N ASP A 130 -4.26 -9.43 -7.17
CA ASP A 130 -4.43 -8.00 -6.96
C ASP A 130 -4.86 -7.24 -8.20
N LEU A 131 -4.60 -7.77 -9.41
CA LEU A 131 -4.82 -7.07 -10.68
C LEU A 131 -6.24 -6.50 -10.80
N ALA A 132 -7.25 -7.28 -10.44
CA ALA A 132 -8.64 -6.88 -10.57
C ALA A 132 -9.00 -5.70 -9.64
N MET A 133 -8.50 -5.74 -8.39
CA MET A 133 -8.69 -4.66 -7.41
C MET A 133 -7.90 -3.43 -7.82
N MET A 134 -6.63 -3.62 -8.17
CA MET A 134 -5.70 -2.57 -8.56
C MET A 134 -6.17 -1.86 -9.83
N ALA A 135 -6.74 -2.56 -10.80
CA ALA A 135 -7.24 -1.98 -12.05
C ALA A 135 -8.24 -0.83 -11.85
N LYS A 136 -8.99 -0.84 -10.73
CA LYS A 136 -9.98 0.19 -10.41
C LYS A 136 -9.40 1.40 -9.68
N ALA A 137 -8.25 1.25 -9.00
CA ALA A 137 -7.71 2.24 -8.08
C ALA A 137 -7.25 3.56 -8.75
N GLY A 138 -7.30 4.65 -7.99
CA GLY A 138 -6.81 5.97 -8.41
C GLY A 138 -5.29 6.03 -8.55
N LEU A 139 -4.58 5.38 -7.63
CA LEU A 139 -3.14 5.13 -7.68
C LEU A 139 -2.90 3.61 -7.58
N LYS A 140 -2.05 3.09 -8.48
CA LYS A 140 -1.77 1.66 -8.62
C LYS A 140 -0.30 1.48 -8.36
N VAL A 141 0.04 0.61 -7.42
CA VAL A 141 1.40 0.50 -6.91
C VAL A 141 1.83 -0.95 -6.89
N SER A 142 3.05 -1.20 -7.32
CA SER A 142 3.74 -2.48 -7.15
C SER A 142 5.01 -2.28 -6.32
N PRO A 143 5.32 -3.16 -5.34
CA PRO A 143 6.66 -3.30 -4.80
C PRO A 143 7.68 -3.63 -5.91
N ALA A 144 8.97 -3.40 -5.64
CA ALA A 144 10.04 -3.64 -6.61
C ALA A 144 10.08 -5.09 -7.14
N GLN A 145 9.81 -6.06 -6.27
CA GLN A 145 9.81 -7.50 -6.61
C GLN A 145 8.47 -8.00 -7.15
N GLY A 146 7.45 -7.14 -7.26
CA GLY A 146 6.13 -7.54 -7.75
C GLY A 146 6.21 -8.19 -9.14
N HIS A 147 5.28 -9.10 -9.41
CA HIS A 147 5.18 -9.83 -10.66
C HIS A 147 5.11 -8.86 -11.85
N GLN A 148 5.71 -9.24 -12.98
CA GLN A 148 5.83 -8.36 -14.15
C GLN A 148 4.48 -7.81 -14.61
N ALA A 149 3.46 -8.67 -14.68
CA ALA A 149 2.09 -8.28 -15.03
C ALA A 149 1.51 -7.15 -14.15
N LEU A 150 1.91 -7.04 -12.87
CA LEU A 150 1.49 -5.93 -12.01
C LEU A 150 2.25 -4.65 -12.35
N LYS A 151 3.57 -4.76 -12.49
CA LYS A 151 4.44 -3.63 -12.84
C LYS A 151 4.02 -2.98 -14.16
N ASP A 152 3.60 -3.80 -15.13
CA ASP A 152 3.15 -3.33 -16.45
C ASP A 152 1.91 -2.42 -16.37
N VAL A 153 1.06 -2.60 -15.36
CA VAL A 153 -0.17 -1.80 -15.17
C VAL A 153 -0.10 -0.84 -13.98
N ALA A 154 0.99 -0.87 -13.20
CA ALA A 154 1.20 0.02 -12.07
C ALA A 154 1.47 1.45 -12.56
N HIS A 155 0.96 2.42 -11.82
CA HIS A 155 1.29 3.83 -12.02
C HIS A 155 2.64 4.17 -11.37
N TYR A 156 3.00 3.44 -10.31
CA TYR A 156 4.25 3.57 -9.58
C TYR A 156 4.80 2.19 -9.24
N VAL A 157 6.05 1.93 -9.60
CA VAL A 157 6.78 0.75 -9.13
C VAL A 157 7.81 1.22 -8.13
N CYS A 158 7.73 0.73 -6.89
CA CYS A 158 8.65 1.12 -5.85
C CYS A 158 10.09 0.70 -6.17
N SER A 159 11.05 1.43 -5.64
CA SER A 159 12.45 0.99 -5.59
C SER A 159 12.68 -0.05 -4.50
N MET A 160 11.93 0.06 -3.40
CA MET A 160 11.99 -0.86 -2.26
C MET A 160 11.12 -2.11 -2.48
N LYS A 161 11.51 -3.20 -1.82
CA LYS A 161 10.78 -4.47 -1.83
C LYS A 161 9.71 -4.53 -0.75
N GLY A 162 8.70 -5.35 -0.97
CA GLY A 162 7.69 -5.64 0.05
C GLY A 162 8.31 -6.19 1.33
N GLY A 163 7.75 -5.81 2.47
CA GLY A 163 8.29 -6.09 3.81
C GLY A 163 9.68 -5.52 4.07
N ASN A 164 10.12 -4.57 3.25
CA ASN A 164 11.42 -3.91 3.33
C ASN A 164 11.30 -2.43 2.92
N GLY A 165 10.25 -1.73 3.36
CA GLY A 165 10.14 -0.28 3.16
C GLY A 165 9.32 0.15 1.93
N ALA A 166 8.73 -0.77 1.17
CA ALA A 166 7.92 -0.39 -0.01
C ALA A 166 6.62 0.32 0.38
N VAL A 167 5.99 -0.04 1.50
CA VAL A 167 4.79 0.67 1.99
C VAL A 167 5.20 2.04 2.52
N ARG A 168 6.36 2.16 3.16
CA ARG A 168 6.93 3.43 3.59
C ARG A 168 7.20 4.36 2.42
N GLU A 169 7.81 3.84 1.35
CA GLU A 169 8.09 4.60 0.13
C GLU A 169 6.81 5.23 -0.46
N VAL A 170 5.72 4.45 -0.50
CA VAL A 170 4.42 4.90 -1.04
C VAL A 170 3.73 5.88 -0.09
N SER A 171 3.86 5.64 1.21
CA SER A 171 3.36 6.56 2.24
C SER A 171 4.02 7.93 2.10
N ASP A 172 5.34 7.97 1.94
CA ASP A 172 6.11 9.19 1.73
C ASP A 172 5.74 9.87 0.39
N LEU A 173 5.53 9.10 -0.69
CA LEU A 173 5.04 9.64 -1.96
C LEU A 173 3.69 10.36 -1.81
N ILE A 174 2.73 9.75 -1.12
CA ILE A 174 1.40 10.33 -0.87
C ILE A 174 1.53 11.59 -0.02
N LEU A 175 2.26 11.53 1.10
CA LEU A 175 2.45 12.67 2.00
C LEU A 175 3.15 13.84 1.31
N LYS A 176 4.17 13.56 0.48
CA LYS A 176 4.88 14.59 -0.30
C LYS A 176 3.97 15.22 -1.36
N ALA A 177 3.22 14.40 -2.11
CA ALA A 177 2.28 14.89 -3.12
C ALA A 177 1.14 15.74 -2.53
N GLN A 178 0.87 15.60 -1.23
CA GLN A 178 -0.14 16.37 -0.49
C GLN A 178 0.47 17.47 0.41
N ASN A 179 1.77 17.75 0.29
CA ASN A 179 2.50 18.75 1.09
C ASN A 179 2.42 18.53 2.62
N ARG A 180 2.24 17.28 3.06
CA ARG A 180 2.18 16.88 4.49
C ARG A 180 3.51 16.38 5.05
N TYR A 181 4.39 15.89 4.18
CA TYR A 181 5.67 15.30 4.60
C TYR A 181 6.55 16.26 5.39
N GLU A 182 6.75 17.49 4.89
CA GLU A 182 7.59 18.50 5.54
C GLU A 182 7.04 18.96 6.89
N GLU A 183 5.72 18.91 7.08
CA GLU A 183 5.08 19.22 8.36
C GLU A 183 5.42 18.18 9.42
N LEU A 184 5.28 16.90 9.09
CA LEU A 184 5.67 15.78 9.96
C LEU A 184 7.17 15.78 10.26
N LEU A 185 8.00 16.07 9.25
CA LEU A 185 9.45 16.13 9.43
C LEU A 185 9.85 17.23 10.41
N ARG A 186 9.22 18.41 10.32
CA ARG A 186 9.44 19.50 11.29
C ARG A 186 9.05 19.12 12.71
N GLN A 187 7.94 18.40 12.90
CA GLN A 187 7.52 17.90 14.21
C GLN A 187 8.50 16.87 14.79
N ALA A 188 9.16 16.07 13.95
CA ALA A 188 10.16 15.10 14.41
C ALA A 188 11.50 15.75 14.79
N LEU A 189 11.77 16.96 14.31
CA LEU A 189 13.00 17.72 14.59
C LEU A 189 12.86 18.67 15.79
N SER A 190 11.64 18.85 16.31
CA SER A 190 11.32 19.66 17.49
C SER A 190 11.31 18.82 18.76
#